data_AF-A0A2R3QNN0-F1
#
_entry.id   AF-A0A2R3QNN0-F1
#
_cell.length_a   1.000
_cell.length_b   1.000
_cell.length_c   1.000
_cell.angle_alpha   90.00
_cell.angle_beta   90.00
_cell.angle_gamma   90.00
#
_symmetry.space_group_name_H-M   'P 1'
#
loop_
_entity.id
_entity.type
_entity.pdbx_description
1 polymer ?
#
loop_
_entity_poly.entity_id
_entity_poly.type
_entity_poly.pdbx_seq_one_letter_code
_entity_poly.pdbx_strand_id
1 'polypeptide(L)'
;MCPLAQLIGAALLGAASTALATDFGQSIYAGMDARFDIATTPPYQDPEPELRILLQSKKAYSTRNHFCIIGYRWPDGHSFASVHWREGGLIVRWYGGTSWEDDEFEWYFNKAVNLQTGVIDADDPQGSTFLVTLRQANGTQEDCRRYGRQYVVEPFTPPPPPPVEEDY
;
A
#
# COMPACT_ATOMS: atom_id res chain seq x y z
N MET A 1 19.01 -0.72 -71.65
CA MET A 1 18.80 0.67 -71.17
C MET A 1 17.59 0.64 -70.24
N CYS A 2 17.78 0.95 -68.95
CA CYS A 2 16.70 1.26 -67.97
C CYS A 2 15.83 2.44 -68.47
N PRO A 3 14.60 2.69 -67.96
CA PRO A 3 14.15 2.51 -66.56
C PRO A 3 12.68 2.00 -66.45
N LEU A 4 11.92 1.97 -65.35
CA LEU A 4 11.95 2.63 -64.05
C LEU A 4 11.11 1.75 -63.09
N ALA A 5 11.63 1.50 -61.89
CA ALA A 5 11.00 0.68 -60.86
C ALA A 5 9.80 1.39 -60.22
N GLN A 6 8.70 0.66 -60.03
CA GLN A 6 7.57 1.08 -59.18
C GLN A 6 7.99 0.97 -57.70
N LEU A 7 8.05 2.11 -57.02
CA LEU A 7 8.16 2.18 -55.56
C LEU A 7 6.78 1.90 -54.96
N ILE A 8 6.58 0.68 -54.45
CA ILE A 8 5.46 0.35 -53.56
C ILE A 8 5.88 0.81 -52.16
N GLY A 9 5.35 1.95 -51.73
CA GLY A 9 5.49 2.43 -50.36
C GLY A 9 4.66 1.57 -49.41
N ALA A 10 5.31 0.74 -48.61
CA ALA A 10 4.67 0.04 -47.51
C ALA A 10 4.47 1.02 -46.34
N ALA A 11 3.23 1.47 -46.14
CA ALA A 11 2.84 2.20 -44.94
C ALA A 11 2.86 1.22 -43.74
N LEU A 12 3.93 1.25 -42.96
CA LEU A 12 3.98 0.61 -41.64
C LEU A 12 3.07 1.40 -40.70
N LEU A 13 1.81 0.97 -40.59
CA LEU A 13 0.94 1.33 -39.49
C LEU A 13 1.55 0.76 -38.20
N GLY A 14 2.39 1.56 -37.54
CA GLY A 14 2.86 1.26 -36.20
C GLY A 14 1.65 1.23 -35.28
N ALA A 15 1.27 0.04 -34.81
CA ALA A 15 0.33 -0.10 -33.71
C ALA A 15 0.98 0.54 -32.48
N ALA A 16 0.60 1.79 -32.19
CA ALA A 16 0.89 2.38 -30.90
C ALA A 16 0.19 1.51 -29.87
N SER A 17 0.96 0.76 -29.07
CA SER A 17 0.46 0.12 -27.87
C SER A 17 -0.09 1.22 -26.97
N THR A 18 -1.38 1.50 -27.05
CA THR A 18 -2.06 2.28 -26.02
C THR A 18 -1.97 1.43 -24.77
N ALA A 19 -0.99 1.73 -23.90
CA ALA A 19 -1.01 1.26 -22.53
C ALA A 19 -2.35 1.75 -21.98
N LEU A 20 -3.30 0.82 -21.81
CA LEU A 20 -4.52 1.12 -21.09
C LEU A 20 -4.07 1.60 -19.73
N ALA A 21 -4.37 2.86 -19.41
CA ALA A 21 -4.12 3.39 -18.08
C ALA A 21 -4.77 2.43 -17.09
N THR A 22 -3.96 1.86 -16.20
CA THR A 22 -4.44 0.96 -15.16
C THR A 22 -5.49 1.73 -14.36
N ASP A 23 -6.73 1.26 -14.37
CA ASP A 23 -7.77 1.85 -13.53
C ASP A 23 -7.57 1.37 -12.08
N PHE A 24 -7.44 2.34 -11.18
CA PHE A 24 -7.32 2.12 -9.74
C PHE A 24 -8.61 2.43 -9.01
N GLY A 25 -9.63 2.94 -9.72
CA GLY A 25 -10.86 3.40 -9.12
C GLY A 25 -10.64 4.49 -8.07
N GLN A 26 -11.55 4.54 -7.10
CA GLN A 26 -11.42 5.45 -5.97
C GLN A 26 -10.35 4.93 -5.02
N SER A 27 -9.43 5.82 -4.61
CA SER A 27 -8.38 5.45 -3.67
C SER A 27 -7.93 6.65 -2.85
N ILE A 28 -7.46 6.39 -1.64
CA ILE A 28 -6.73 7.36 -0.80
C ILE A 28 -5.34 7.68 -1.36
N TYR A 29 -4.90 6.93 -2.39
CA TYR A 29 -3.62 7.08 -3.07
C TYR A 29 -3.87 7.56 -4.50
N ALA A 30 -3.63 8.84 -4.75
CA ALA A 30 -3.78 9.44 -6.07
C ALA A 30 -2.47 9.34 -6.88
N GLY A 31 -2.57 9.15 -8.19
CA GLY A 31 -1.44 9.25 -9.12
C GLY A 31 -0.54 8.02 -9.22
N MET A 32 -0.90 6.91 -8.56
CA MET A 32 -0.22 5.63 -8.75
C MET A 32 -0.44 5.10 -10.17
N ASP A 33 0.57 4.42 -10.71
CA ASP A 33 0.57 3.89 -12.08
C ASP A 33 0.71 2.36 -12.14
N ALA A 34 1.20 1.74 -11.07
CA ALA A 34 1.30 0.30 -10.96
C ALA A 34 0.97 -0.23 -9.56
N ARG A 35 0.48 -1.48 -9.55
CA ARG A 35 0.45 -2.35 -8.36
C ARG A 35 1.71 -3.22 -8.37
N PHE A 36 2.15 -3.68 -7.20
CA PHE A 36 3.16 -4.73 -7.11
C PHE A 36 2.82 -5.74 -6.02
N ASP A 37 3.30 -6.96 -6.21
CA ASP A 37 3.21 -8.03 -5.22
C ASP A 37 4.36 -7.91 -4.21
N ILE A 38 4.01 -7.74 -2.94
CA ILE A 38 5.00 -7.63 -1.86
C ILE A 38 5.85 -8.90 -1.69
N ALA A 39 5.32 -10.08 -2.01
CA ALA A 39 6.04 -11.34 -1.82
C ALA A 39 7.23 -11.49 -2.77
N THR A 40 7.24 -10.75 -3.88
CA THR A 40 8.32 -10.79 -4.89
C THR A 40 9.10 -9.49 -4.98
N THR A 41 8.80 -8.49 -4.15
CA THR A 41 9.36 -7.13 -4.29
C THR A 41 10.13 -6.75 -3.04
N PRO A 42 11.46 -6.59 -3.11
CA PRO A 42 12.22 -6.05 -1.99
C PRO A 42 11.86 -4.60 -1.69
N PRO A 43 11.90 -4.16 -0.43
CA PRO A 43 12.22 -4.94 0.80
C PRO A 43 10.96 -5.46 1.53
N TYR A 44 9.86 -5.70 0.82
CA TYR A 44 8.55 -6.00 1.42
C TYR A 44 8.28 -7.49 1.67
N GLN A 45 9.27 -8.35 1.41
CA GLN A 45 9.10 -9.77 1.64
C GLN A 45 8.99 -10.04 3.14
N ASP A 46 8.18 -11.05 3.48
CA ASP A 46 7.94 -11.48 4.85
C ASP A 46 7.43 -10.36 5.78
N PRO A 47 6.16 -9.94 5.63
CA PRO A 47 5.60 -8.85 6.42
C PRO A 47 5.30 -9.23 7.88
N GLU A 48 5.34 -10.52 8.25
CA GLU A 48 4.85 -10.97 9.56
C GLU A 48 5.57 -10.33 10.76
N PRO A 49 6.91 -10.16 10.78
CA PRO A 49 7.60 -9.45 11.85
C PRO A 49 7.03 -8.04 12.09
N GLU A 50 6.83 -7.28 11.02
CA GLU A 50 6.26 -5.93 11.08
C GLU A 50 4.84 -5.95 11.60
N LEU A 51 3.99 -6.84 11.08
CA LEU A 51 2.61 -6.98 11.55
C LEU A 51 2.55 -7.28 13.05
N ARG A 52 3.47 -8.10 13.58
CA ARG A 52 3.55 -8.40 15.01
C ARG A 52 3.95 -7.19 15.83
N ILE A 53 4.89 -6.36 15.35
CA ILE A 53 5.26 -5.09 16.00
C ILE A 53 4.05 -4.15 16.07
N LEU A 54 3.31 -4.00 14.96
CA LEU A 54 2.06 -3.22 14.94
C LEU A 54 1.06 -3.73 15.97
N LEU A 55 0.82 -5.05 16.02
CA LEU A 55 -0.10 -5.65 16.99
C LEU A 55 0.37 -5.49 18.44
N GLN A 56 1.68 -5.53 18.69
CA GLN A 56 2.27 -5.25 19.99
C GLN A 56 2.00 -3.80 20.43
N SER A 57 2.29 -2.83 19.55
CA SER A 57 2.07 -1.41 19.83
C SER A 57 0.60 -1.08 20.14
N LYS A 58 -0.34 -1.80 19.52
CA LYS A 58 -1.79 -1.63 19.69
C LYS A 58 -2.41 -2.56 20.71
N LYS A 59 -1.58 -3.35 21.41
CA LYS A 59 -2.01 -4.33 22.41
C LYS A 59 -3.07 -5.31 21.85
N ALA A 60 -2.98 -5.63 20.57
CA ALA A 60 -3.91 -6.49 19.84
C ALA A 60 -3.38 -7.92 19.60
N TYR A 61 -2.21 -8.24 20.15
CA TYR A 61 -1.50 -9.52 20.01
C TYR A 61 -2.21 -10.74 20.64
N SER A 62 -3.21 -10.53 21.50
CA SER A 62 -3.95 -11.61 22.16
C SER A 62 -5.11 -12.17 21.32
N THR A 63 -5.33 -11.63 20.13
CA THR A 63 -6.44 -12.02 19.24
C THR A 63 -5.94 -12.36 17.85
N ARG A 64 -6.73 -13.11 17.09
CA ARG A 64 -6.45 -13.39 15.67
C ARG A 64 -6.70 -12.13 14.86
N ASN A 65 -5.71 -11.70 14.09
CA ASN A 65 -5.77 -10.49 13.26
C ASN A 65 -5.62 -10.82 11.78
N HIS A 66 -6.31 -10.07 10.94
CA HIS A 66 -6.35 -10.26 9.49
C HIS A 66 -5.89 -8.99 8.79
N PHE A 67 -5.01 -9.20 7.82
CA PHE A 67 -4.44 -8.13 7.04
C PHE A 67 -4.63 -8.40 5.56
N CYS A 68 -4.76 -7.32 4.81
CA CYS A 68 -4.55 -7.31 3.37
C CYS A 68 -3.39 -6.37 3.05
N ILE A 69 -2.45 -6.80 2.21
CA ILE A 69 -1.29 -5.99 1.83
C ILE A 69 -1.15 -5.94 0.32
N ILE A 70 -0.99 -4.73 -0.22
CA ILE A 70 -0.78 -4.48 -1.65
C ILE A 70 0.27 -3.39 -1.86
N GLY A 71 1.15 -3.58 -2.83
CA GLY A 71 2.14 -2.57 -3.22
C GLY A 71 1.63 -1.60 -4.26
N TYR A 72 2.00 -0.32 -4.14
CA TYR A 72 1.75 0.72 -5.15
C TYR A 72 3.03 1.43 -5.56
N ARG A 73 3.12 1.80 -6.84
CA ARG A 73 4.21 2.59 -7.42
C ARG A 73 3.66 3.81 -8.14
N TRP A 74 4.47 4.85 -8.19
CA TRP A 74 4.21 6.10 -8.89
C TRP A 74 5.22 6.35 -10.01
N PRO A 75 4.89 7.26 -10.96
CA PRO A 75 5.73 7.56 -12.12
C PRO A 75 7.15 8.06 -11.81
N ASP A 76 7.37 8.68 -10.65
CA ASP A 76 8.67 9.17 -10.20
C ASP A 76 9.53 8.07 -9.53
N GLY A 77 9.02 6.83 -9.47
CA GLY A 77 9.69 5.68 -8.88
C GLY A 77 9.43 5.49 -7.38
N HIS A 78 8.71 6.38 -6.70
CA HIS A 78 8.36 6.14 -5.31
C HIS A 78 7.36 4.97 -5.18
N SER A 79 7.46 4.23 -4.08
CA SER A 79 6.61 3.07 -3.83
C SER A 79 6.44 2.81 -2.34
N PHE A 80 5.32 2.19 -1.98
CA PHE A 80 5.08 1.64 -0.64
C PHE A 80 4.05 0.52 -0.70
N ALA A 81 4.05 -0.34 0.31
CA ALA A 81 2.97 -1.28 0.58
C ALA A 81 1.88 -0.61 1.43
N SER A 82 0.62 -0.76 1.03
CA SER A 82 -0.54 -0.41 1.85
C SER A 82 -0.95 -1.62 2.67
N VAL A 83 -0.89 -1.49 3.99
CA VAL A 83 -1.23 -2.53 4.96
C VAL A 83 -2.60 -2.21 5.56
N HIS A 84 -3.58 -3.06 5.27
CA HIS A 84 -4.95 -2.93 5.73
C HIS A 84 -5.19 -3.88 6.90
N TRP A 85 -5.35 -3.33 8.11
CA TRP A 85 -5.67 -4.12 9.29
C TRP A 85 -7.17 -4.09 9.58
N ARG A 86 -7.82 -5.25 9.49
CA ARG A 86 -9.27 -5.35 9.61
C ARG A 86 -9.76 -5.08 11.03
N GLU A 87 -9.24 -5.79 12.03
CA GLU A 87 -9.72 -5.71 13.40
C GLU A 87 -9.39 -4.37 14.06
N GLY A 88 -8.27 -3.74 13.69
CA GLY A 88 -7.92 -2.40 14.17
C GLY A 88 -8.52 -1.25 13.35
N GLY A 89 -9.14 -1.54 12.20
CA GLY A 89 -9.73 -0.53 11.34
C GLY A 89 -8.70 0.50 10.84
N LEU A 90 -7.53 0.05 10.39
CA LEU A 90 -6.43 0.93 9.95
C LEU A 90 -5.96 0.63 8.54
N ILE A 91 -5.53 1.68 7.82
CA ILE A 91 -4.69 1.56 6.64
C ILE A 91 -3.36 2.27 6.92
N VAL A 92 -2.26 1.52 6.84
CA VAL A 92 -0.89 1.98 7.13
C VAL A 92 -0.08 1.96 5.84
N ARG A 93 0.77 2.97 5.62
CA ARG A 93 1.77 2.95 4.55
C ARG A 93 3.02 2.31 5.10
N TRP A 94 3.61 1.37 4.40
CA TRP A 94 4.84 0.68 4.77
C TRP A 94 5.85 0.86 3.64
N TYR A 95 6.99 1.51 3.89
CA TYR A 95 8.04 1.71 2.86
C TYR A 95 9.07 0.56 2.82
N GLY A 96 8.96 -0.40 3.76
CA GLY A 96 9.84 -1.55 3.89
C GLY A 96 11.28 -1.17 4.24
N GLY A 97 12.13 -2.17 4.53
CA GLY A 97 13.58 -1.97 4.69
C GLY A 97 14.04 -1.41 6.03
N THR A 98 13.15 -0.87 6.85
CA THR A 98 13.36 -0.56 8.27
C THR A 98 12.39 -1.38 9.10
N SER A 99 12.87 -1.99 10.19
CA SER A 99 11.95 -2.62 11.13
C SER A 99 11.10 -1.54 11.79
N TRP A 100 9.84 -1.84 12.03
CA TRP A 100 8.96 -1.02 12.86
C TRP A 100 9.40 -0.99 14.33
N GLU A 101 10.58 -1.55 14.68
CA GLU A 101 11.14 -1.47 16.02
C GLU A 101 11.83 -0.12 16.29
N ASP A 102 12.16 0.63 15.25
CA ASP A 102 12.85 1.93 15.35
C ASP A 102 11.86 3.12 15.45
N ASP A 103 12.38 4.32 15.80
CA ASP A 103 11.64 5.60 15.92
C ASP A 103 10.76 5.96 14.70
N GLU A 104 10.99 5.33 13.56
CA GLU A 104 10.16 5.47 12.36
C GLU A 104 8.74 4.92 12.53
N PHE A 105 8.51 3.99 13.46
CA PHE A 105 7.18 3.40 13.70
C PHE A 105 6.12 4.44 14.03
N GLU A 106 6.46 5.39 14.90
CA GLU A 106 5.55 6.51 15.24
C GLU A 106 5.26 7.38 14.02
N TRP A 107 6.23 7.56 13.12
CA TRP A 107 6.01 8.31 11.88
C TRP A 107 5.06 7.59 10.91
N TYR A 108 5.21 6.27 10.76
CA TYR A 108 4.28 5.45 9.98
C TYR A 108 2.87 5.49 10.56
N PHE A 109 2.79 5.39 11.89
CA PHE A 109 1.53 5.33 12.60
C PHE A 109 0.78 6.67 12.59
N ASN A 110 1.47 7.79 12.75
CA ASN A 110 0.86 9.13 12.68
C ASN A 110 0.25 9.44 11.31
N LYS A 111 0.64 8.71 10.27
CA LYS A 111 0.09 8.81 8.91
C LYS A 111 -0.91 7.71 8.56
N ALA A 112 -1.19 6.81 9.50
CA ALA A 112 -2.21 5.78 9.31
C ALA A 112 -3.60 6.42 9.20
N VAL A 113 -4.42 5.87 8.32
CA VAL A 113 -5.83 6.25 8.22
C VAL A 113 -6.63 5.38 9.17
N ASN A 114 -7.22 5.99 10.19
CA ASN A 114 -8.21 5.34 11.03
C ASN A 114 -9.56 5.32 10.29
N LEU A 115 -10.09 4.13 10.01
CA LEU A 115 -11.32 3.96 9.22
C LEU A 115 -12.60 4.32 9.98
N GLN A 116 -12.51 4.51 11.30
CA GLN A 116 -13.65 4.89 12.14
C GLN A 116 -13.66 6.40 12.41
N THR A 117 -12.49 7.01 12.60
CA THR A 117 -12.37 8.42 13.03
C THR A 117 -11.64 9.33 12.05
N GLY A 118 -10.88 8.76 11.11
CA GLY A 118 -10.05 9.47 10.14
C GLY A 118 -10.63 9.52 8.74
N VAL A 119 -11.90 9.17 8.57
CA VAL A 119 -12.62 9.25 7.29
C VAL A 119 -13.85 10.15 7.43
N ILE A 120 -14.12 10.94 6.41
CA ILE A 120 -15.31 11.79 6.34
C ILE A 120 -16.35 11.19 5.39
N ASP A 121 -17.61 11.28 5.78
CA ASP A 121 -18.75 10.94 4.93
C ASP A 121 -19.13 12.16 4.07
N ALA A 122 -18.31 12.40 3.04
CA ALA A 122 -18.50 13.45 2.06
C ALA A 122 -18.07 12.95 0.67
N ASP A 123 -18.75 13.44 -0.38
CA ASP A 123 -18.44 13.05 -1.76
C ASP A 123 -17.17 13.71 -2.32
N ASP A 124 -16.77 14.86 -1.76
CA ASP A 124 -15.58 15.62 -2.16
C ASP A 124 -14.84 16.10 -0.90
N PRO A 125 -13.51 15.88 -0.77
CA PRO A 125 -12.68 16.49 0.27
C PRO A 125 -12.56 18.03 0.17
N GLN A 126 -13.31 18.68 -0.73
CA GLN A 126 -13.35 20.13 -0.95
C GLN A 126 -11.96 20.72 -1.26
N GLY A 127 -11.18 19.99 -2.06
CA GLY A 127 -9.81 20.36 -2.41
C GLY A 127 -8.77 20.18 -1.30
N SER A 128 -9.15 19.63 -0.13
CA SER A 128 -8.19 19.27 0.91
C SER A 128 -7.35 18.07 0.48
N THR A 129 -6.04 18.18 0.62
CA THR A 129 -5.08 17.09 0.42
C THR A 129 -4.94 16.18 1.64
N PHE A 130 -5.57 16.55 2.76
CA PHE A 130 -5.46 15.83 4.04
C PHE A 130 -6.69 14.98 4.38
N LEU A 131 -7.85 15.32 3.81
CA LEU A 131 -9.09 14.63 4.12
C LEU A 131 -9.21 13.35 3.30
N VAL A 132 -9.49 12.25 3.99
CA VAL A 132 -9.81 10.97 3.38
C VAL A 132 -11.33 10.78 3.42
N THR A 133 -11.95 10.57 2.27
CA THR A 133 -13.38 10.25 2.20
C THR A 133 -13.64 8.77 2.45
N LEU A 134 -14.82 8.43 2.95
CA LEU A 134 -15.29 7.05 3.08
C LEU A 134 -15.24 6.30 1.74
N ARG A 135 -15.58 6.99 0.64
CA ARG A 135 -15.53 6.43 -0.72
C ARG A 135 -14.11 6.03 -1.12
N GLN A 136 -13.13 6.88 -0.88
CA GLN A 136 -11.72 6.58 -1.18
C GLN A 136 -11.19 5.45 -0.30
N ALA A 137 -11.48 5.47 1.00
CA ALA A 137 -11.05 4.42 1.92
C ALA A 137 -11.61 3.05 1.51
N ASN A 138 -12.92 2.97 1.23
CA ASN A 138 -13.57 1.75 0.74
C ASN A 138 -12.98 1.27 -0.58
N GLY A 139 -12.71 2.20 -1.52
CA GLY A 139 -12.08 1.87 -2.78
C GLY A 139 -10.67 1.29 -2.62
N THR A 140 -9.85 1.86 -1.74
CA THR A 140 -8.52 1.30 -1.43
C THR A 140 -8.62 -0.07 -0.76
N GLN A 141 -9.57 -0.29 0.16
CA GLN A 141 -9.80 -1.62 0.76
C GLN A 141 -10.24 -2.65 -0.27
N GLU A 142 -11.12 -2.27 -1.18
CA GLU A 142 -11.60 -3.13 -2.26
C GLU A 142 -10.48 -3.49 -3.24
N ASP A 143 -9.58 -2.54 -3.55
CA ASP A 143 -8.43 -2.80 -4.41
C ASP A 143 -7.49 -3.85 -3.78
N CYS A 144 -7.22 -3.70 -2.48
CA CYS A 144 -6.45 -4.71 -1.76
C CYS A 144 -7.18 -6.07 -1.75
N ARG A 145 -8.50 -6.10 -1.53
CA ARG A 145 -9.28 -7.36 -1.55
C ARG A 145 -9.16 -8.08 -2.90
N ARG A 146 -9.04 -7.34 -4.00
CA ARG A 146 -8.95 -7.91 -5.36
C ARG A 146 -7.55 -8.33 -5.75
N TYR A 147 -6.55 -7.55 -5.39
CA TYR A 147 -5.19 -7.67 -5.95
C TYR A 147 -4.09 -7.84 -4.89
N GLY A 148 -4.41 -7.59 -3.63
CA GLY A 148 -3.50 -7.72 -2.50
C GLY A 148 -3.44 -9.15 -1.95
N ARG A 149 -2.43 -9.38 -1.12
CA ARG A 149 -2.24 -10.63 -0.39
C ARG A 149 -2.91 -10.57 0.96
N GLN A 150 -3.56 -11.67 1.34
CA GLN A 150 -4.20 -11.83 2.64
C GLN A 150 -3.24 -12.50 3.62
N TYR A 151 -3.19 -11.98 4.84
CA TYR A 151 -2.39 -12.52 5.94
C TYR A 151 -3.26 -12.71 7.17
N VAL A 152 -2.94 -13.75 7.94
CA VAL A 152 -3.52 -13.99 9.26
C VAL A 152 -2.38 -14.08 10.24
N VAL A 153 -2.41 -13.24 11.27
CA VAL A 153 -1.50 -13.32 12.40
C VAL A 153 -2.27 -13.92 13.58
N GLU A 154 -1.87 -15.11 13.98
CA GLU A 154 -2.44 -15.79 15.15
C GLU A 154 -2.01 -15.10 16.45
N PRO A 155 -2.79 -15.28 17.54
CA PRO A 155 -2.39 -14.76 18.85
C PRO A 155 -0.98 -15.18 19.23
N PHE A 156 -0.24 -14.27 19.86
CA PHE A 156 1.13 -14.53 20.29
C PHE A 156 1.46 -13.83 21.60
N THR A 157 2.50 -14.34 22.26
CA THR A 157 3.11 -13.69 23.42
C THR A 157 4.23 -12.77 22.94
N PRO A 158 4.16 -11.45 23.17
CA PRO A 158 5.24 -10.54 22.81
C PRO A 158 6.48 -10.84 23.67
N PRO A 159 7.69 -10.47 23.20
CA PRO A 159 8.89 -10.55 24.03
C PRO A 159 8.71 -9.70 25.30
N PRO A 160 9.36 -10.07 26.42
CA PRO A 160 9.36 -9.23 27.61
C PRO A 160 9.96 -7.86 27.27
N PRO A 161 9.48 -6.77 27.90
CA PRO A 161 10.07 -5.45 27.70
C PRO A 161 11.56 -5.48 28.08
N PRO A 162 12.40 -4.64 27.43
CA PRO A 162 13.79 -4.51 27.85
C PRO A 162 13.85 -4.12 29.34
N PRO A 163 14.92 -4.51 30.06
CA PRO A 163 15.13 -4.04 31.42
C PRO A 163 15.08 -2.52 31.42
N VAL A 164 14.39 -1.92 32.39
CA VAL A 164 14.45 -0.48 32.59
C VAL A 164 15.90 -0.19 33.00
N GLU A 165 16.66 0.50 32.15
CA GLU A 165 17.93 1.10 32.59
C GLU A 165 17.55 2.17 33.62
N GLU A 166 17.76 1.85 34.90
CA GLU A 166 17.71 2.86 35.95
C GLU A 166 18.92 3.77 35.70
N ASP A 167 18.68 4.98 35.18
CA ASP A 167 19.68 6.04 35.15
C ASP A 167 20.15 6.29 36.60
N TYR A 168 21.35 5.80 36.93
CA TYR A 168 22.04 6.02 38.21
C TYR A 168 22.87 7.32 38.19
#